data_AF-A0A498LHQ6-F1
#
_entry.id   AF-A0A498LHQ6-F1
#
_cell.length_a   1.000
_cell.length_b   1.000
_cell.length_c   1.000
_cell.angle_alpha   90.00
_cell.angle_beta   90.00
_cell.angle_gamma   90.00
#
_symmetry.space_group_name_H-M   'P 1'
#
loop_
_entity.id
_entity.type
_entity.pdbx_description
1 polymer ?
#
loop_
_entity_poly.entity_id
_entity_poly.type
_entity_poly.pdbx_seq_one_letter_code
_entity_poly.pdbx_strand_id
1 'polypeptide(L)'
;MVNSYLTNGLTSVERFPISFKTQFSGHHFHHVVLGVYCNGRYGTLGMSRRADLMDRSLSFRTLSELVFDFEDSYRRYQHTMKKIKIGLYVPHNPHVFQPIEWNYLVINACKQGREDMRKELEKHGRDMRMKILKSSSAQSPIKERTRGKSLSPRRRPGSSPQRRQHVHRRDKSPAALDRKPAELSTLNDGYQIRI
;
A
#
# COMPACT_ATOMS: atom_id res chain seq x y z
N MET A 1 5.79 -3.80 -9.37
CA MET A 1 5.39 -2.63 -10.19
C MET A 1 5.81 -2.77 -11.66
N VAL A 2 7.02 -3.28 -11.97
CA VAL A 2 7.52 -3.47 -13.36
C VAL A 2 6.53 -4.18 -14.29
N ASN A 3 5.95 -5.32 -13.89
CA ASN A 3 5.02 -6.07 -14.76
C ASN A 3 3.68 -5.36 -15.03
N SER A 4 3.27 -4.41 -14.17
CA SER A 4 2.09 -3.58 -14.42
C SER A 4 2.35 -2.67 -15.61
N TYR A 5 3.49 -1.99 -15.65
CA TYR A 5 3.80 -1.06 -16.74
C TYR A 5 3.89 -1.73 -18.11
N LEU A 6 4.47 -2.94 -18.19
CA LEU A 6 4.65 -3.67 -19.44
C LEU A 6 3.34 -4.23 -20.03
N THR A 7 2.30 -4.39 -19.21
CA THR A 7 1.01 -4.95 -19.64
C THR A 7 -0.08 -3.89 -19.82
N ASN A 8 0.21 -2.61 -19.58
CA ASN A 8 -0.76 -1.52 -19.70
C ASN A 8 -1.36 -1.38 -21.10
N GLY A 9 -0.60 -1.70 -22.16
CA GLY A 9 -1.09 -1.65 -23.55
C GLY A 9 -2.01 -2.81 -23.93
N LEU A 10 -2.12 -3.85 -23.09
CA LEU A 10 -2.95 -5.02 -23.33
C LEU A 10 -4.29 -4.85 -22.61
N THR A 11 -5.20 -4.10 -23.21
CA THR A 11 -6.53 -3.81 -22.63
C THR A 11 -7.42 -5.04 -22.46
N SER A 12 -7.12 -6.13 -23.17
CA SER A 12 -7.77 -7.43 -22.99
C SER A 12 -7.33 -8.19 -21.73
N VAL A 13 -6.30 -7.68 -21.03
CA VAL A 13 -5.67 -8.34 -19.89
C VAL A 13 -6.02 -7.59 -18.61
N GLU A 14 -6.84 -8.18 -17.77
CA GLU A 14 -7.15 -7.66 -16.45
C GLU A 14 -6.08 -8.11 -15.44
N ARG A 15 -5.71 -7.22 -14.51
CA ARG A 15 -4.60 -7.46 -13.59
C ARG A 15 -5.00 -7.10 -12.18
N PHE A 16 -4.67 -7.93 -11.20
CA PHE A 16 -5.04 -7.70 -9.81
C PHE A 16 -3.93 -8.24 -8.89
N PRO A 17 -3.65 -7.60 -7.74
CA PRO A 17 -2.62 -8.10 -6.85
C PRO A 17 -3.12 -9.30 -6.04
N ILE A 18 -2.26 -10.30 -5.87
CA ILE A 18 -2.48 -11.43 -4.96
C ILE A 18 -1.32 -11.46 -3.97
N SER A 19 -1.64 -11.41 -2.67
CA SER A 19 -0.66 -11.49 -1.59
C SER A 19 -0.86 -12.74 -0.76
N PHE A 20 0.23 -13.46 -0.51
CA PHE A 20 0.27 -14.65 0.33
C PHE A 20 1.07 -14.35 1.59
N LYS A 21 0.49 -14.68 2.75
CA LYS A 21 1.21 -14.81 4.01
C LYS A 21 1.36 -16.29 4.31
N THR A 22 2.59 -16.76 4.45
CA THR A 22 2.89 -18.15 4.80
C THR A 22 3.74 -18.21 6.06
N GLN A 23 3.85 -19.41 6.65
CA GLN A 23 4.71 -19.68 7.80
C GLN A 23 5.63 -20.85 7.48
N PHE A 24 6.92 -20.71 7.80
CA PHE A 24 7.91 -21.78 7.73
C PHE A 24 8.86 -21.65 8.92
N SER A 25 9.11 -22.75 9.63
CA SER A 25 9.97 -22.79 10.83
C SER A 25 9.68 -21.68 11.85
N GLY A 26 8.39 -21.45 12.14
CA GLY A 26 7.92 -20.41 13.08
C GLY A 26 7.88 -18.98 12.53
N HIS A 27 8.63 -18.69 11.46
CA HIS A 27 8.69 -17.37 10.83
C HIS A 27 7.60 -17.15 9.80
N HIS A 28 7.15 -15.89 9.66
CA HIS A 28 6.17 -15.50 8.66
C HIS A 28 6.84 -14.89 7.43
N PHE A 29 6.33 -15.24 6.26
CA PHE A 29 6.82 -14.75 4.97
C PHE A 29 5.67 -14.11 4.20
N HIS A 30 6.00 -13.04 3.48
CA HIS A 30 5.09 -12.29 2.64
C HIS A 30 5.54 -12.39 1.19
N HIS A 31 4.62 -12.73 0.31
CA HIS A 31 4.90 -12.86 -1.11
C HIS A 31 3.75 -12.28 -1.91
N VAL A 32 4.07 -11.57 -3.00
CA VAL A 32 3.09 -10.88 -3.83
C VAL A 32 3.33 -11.24 -5.29
N VAL A 33 2.26 -11.62 -5.98
CA VAL A 33 2.24 -11.83 -7.43
C VAL A 33 1.16 -10.97 -8.05
N LEU A 34 1.31 -10.68 -9.34
CA LEU A 34 0.28 -10.03 -10.14
C LEU A 34 -0.58 -11.11 -10.77
N GLY A 35 -1.80 -11.29 -10.27
CA GLY A 35 -2.83 -12.08 -10.91
C GLY A 35 -3.22 -11.47 -12.24
N VAL A 36 -3.39 -12.32 -13.24
CA VAL A 36 -3.76 -11.93 -14.60
C VAL A 36 -4.98 -12.74 -15.01
N TYR A 37 -5.96 -12.05 -15.61
CA TYR A 37 -7.14 -12.67 -16.20
C TYR A 37 -7.27 -12.24 -17.67
N CYS A 38 -7.33 -13.20 -18.57
CA CYS A 38 -7.47 -12.97 -20.01
C CYS A 38 -8.23 -14.14 -20.63
N ASN A 39 -9.20 -13.86 -21.51
CA ASN A 39 -9.96 -14.85 -22.27
C ASN A 39 -10.54 -16.02 -21.44
N GLY A 40 -11.09 -15.72 -20.25
CA GLY A 40 -11.69 -16.75 -19.40
C GLY A 40 -10.69 -17.56 -18.57
N ARG A 41 -9.39 -17.23 -18.62
CA ARG A 41 -8.34 -17.95 -17.90
C ARG A 41 -7.55 -17.05 -16.97
N TYR A 42 -7.11 -17.65 -15.88
CA TYR A 42 -6.28 -17.04 -14.85
C TYR A 42 -4.82 -17.51 -14.97
N GLY A 43 -3.91 -16.63 -14.60
CA GLY A 43 -2.47 -16.86 -14.51
C GLY A 43 -1.82 -15.83 -13.60
N THR A 44 -0.50 -15.85 -13.49
CA THR A 44 0.25 -14.87 -12.69
C THR A 44 1.52 -14.43 -13.38
N LEU A 45 1.93 -13.21 -13.05
CA LEU A 45 3.25 -12.67 -13.33
C LEU A 45 3.86 -12.24 -11.99
N GLY A 46 5.07 -12.67 -11.68
CA GLY A 46 5.69 -12.36 -10.39
C GLY A 46 7.20 -12.53 -10.43
N MET A 47 7.84 -12.17 -9.32
CA MET A 47 9.25 -12.44 -9.08
C MET A 47 9.34 -13.24 -7.79
N SER A 48 9.89 -14.44 -7.87
CA SER A 48 10.12 -15.30 -6.72
C SER A 48 11.47 -15.97 -6.84
N ARG A 49 12.05 -16.34 -5.69
CA ARG A 49 13.27 -17.16 -5.65
C ARG A 49 13.01 -18.61 -6.07
N ARG A 50 11.75 -19.01 -6.20
CA ARG A 50 11.30 -20.35 -6.62
C ARG A 50 10.46 -20.21 -7.89
N ALA A 51 10.80 -20.98 -8.92
CA ALA A 51 10.16 -20.87 -10.23
C ALA A 51 8.65 -21.19 -10.20
N ASP A 52 8.23 -22.12 -9.35
CA ASP A 52 6.82 -22.50 -9.18
C ASP A 52 6.03 -21.55 -8.27
N LEU A 53 6.66 -20.48 -7.77
CA LEU A 53 6.00 -19.43 -6.97
C LEU A 53 6.06 -18.07 -7.68
N MET A 54 6.19 -18.00 -9.00
CA MET A 54 6.24 -16.73 -9.73
C MET A 54 5.21 -16.68 -10.86
N ASP A 55 5.63 -17.01 -12.08
CA ASP A 55 4.81 -17.02 -13.27
C ASP A 55 3.99 -18.30 -13.36
N ARG A 56 2.74 -18.12 -13.76
CA ARG A 56 1.84 -19.21 -14.06
C ARG A 56 1.16 -18.91 -15.38
N SER A 57 1.23 -19.87 -16.29
CA SER A 57 0.59 -19.78 -17.60
C SER A 57 -0.93 -19.53 -17.44
N LEU A 58 -1.53 -18.86 -18.42
CA LEU A 58 -2.97 -18.61 -18.49
C LEU A 58 -3.74 -19.92 -18.77
N SER A 59 -3.78 -20.82 -17.79
CA SER A 59 -4.30 -22.18 -17.91
C SER A 59 -5.45 -22.48 -16.94
N PHE A 60 -5.53 -21.76 -15.83
CA PHE A 60 -6.54 -21.98 -14.80
C PHE A 60 -7.90 -21.41 -15.21
N ARG A 61 -8.98 -22.18 -15.03
CA ARG A 61 -10.33 -21.73 -15.40
C ARG A 61 -10.98 -20.88 -14.32
N THR A 62 -10.53 -21.08 -13.09
CA THR A 62 -11.12 -20.44 -11.91
C THR A 62 -10.05 -19.79 -11.02
N LEU A 63 -10.46 -18.83 -10.20
CA LEU A 63 -9.54 -18.16 -9.27
C LEU A 63 -9.11 -19.10 -8.15
N SER A 64 -10.00 -19.99 -7.71
CA SER A 64 -9.69 -21.02 -6.71
C SER A 64 -8.64 -22.00 -7.19
N GLU A 65 -8.72 -22.47 -8.44
CA GLU A 65 -7.70 -23.37 -9.02
C GLU A 65 -6.31 -22.72 -8.98
N LEU A 66 -6.20 -21.46 -9.42
CA LEU A 66 -4.93 -20.72 -9.37
C LEU A 66 -4.39 -20.62 -7.94
N VAL A 67 -5.23 -20.22 -6.99
CA VAL A 67 -4.81 -20.02 -5.59
C VAL A 67 -4.40 -21.35 -4.93
N PHE A 68 -5.12 -22.44 -5.20
CA PHE A 68 -4.80 -23.76 -4.66
C PHE A 68 -3.52 -24.33 -5.25
N ASP A 69 -3.21 -24.07 -6.52
CA ASP A 69 -1.93 -24.43 -7.10
C ASP A 69 -0.75 -23.71 -6.41
N PHE A 70 -0.91 -22.43 -6.02
CA PHE A 70 0.05 -21.74 -5.16
C PHE A 70 0.15 -22.39 -3.77
N GLU A 71 -0.98 -22.71 -3.14
CA GLU A 71 -1.02 -23.40 -1.84
C GLU A 71 -0.23 -24.72 -1.88
N ASP A 72 -0.48 -25.54 -2.89
CA ASP A 72 0.20 -26.82 -3.10
C ASP A 72 1.70 -26.62 -3.36
N SER A 73 2.07 -25.55 -4.06
CA SER A 73 3.47 -25.17 -4.31
C SER A 73 4.20 -24.73 -3.05
N TYR A 74 3.55 -23.96 -2.19
CA TYR A 74 4.10 -23.63 -0.87
C TYR A 74 4.29 -24.88 -0.01
N ARG A 75 3.34 -25.82 -0.05
CA ARG A 75 3.42 -27.06 0.73
C ARG A 75 4.64 -27.89 0.37
N ARG A 76 5.06 -27.91 -0.90
CA ARG A 76 6.30 -28.59 -1.34
C ARG A 76 7.57 -28.03 -0.69
N TYR A 77 7.55 -26.75 -0.29
CA TYR A 77 8.65 -26.12 0.44
C TYR A 77 8.39 -26.04 1.95
N GLN A 78 7.47 -26.85 2.48
CA GLN A 78 7.12 -26.90 3.91
C GLN A 78 6.56 -25.58 4.46
N HIS A 79 6.08 -24.70 3.57
CA HIS A 79 5.36 -23.51 3.97
C HIS A 79 3.89 -23.83 4.21
N THR A 80 3.34 -23.34 5.33
CA THR A 80 1.91 -23.39 5.62
C THR A 80 1.27 -22.06 5.25
N MET A 81 0.23 -22.09 4.40
CA MET A 81 -0.51 -20.88 4.04
C MET A 81 -1.34 -20.38 5.23
N LYS A 82 -1.19 -19.08 5.57
CA LYS A 82 -1.87 -18.45 6.71
C LYS A 82 -2.95 -17.46 6.27
N LYS A 83 -2.65 -16.63 5.28
CA LYS A 83 -3.57 -15.62 4.78
C LYS A 83 -3.37 -15.41 3.29
N ILE A 84 -4.47 -15.26 2.58
CA ILE A 84 -4.49 -14.83 1.18
C ILE A 84 -5.19 -13.47 1.14
N LYS A 85 -4.66 -12.55 0.34
CA LYS A 85 -5.31 -11.28 0.06
C LYS A 85 -5.39 -11.06 -1.43
N ILE A 86 -6.55 -10.66 -1.93
CA ILE A 86 -6.77 -10.40 -3.34
C ILE A 86 -7.32 -8.98 -3.49
N GLY A 87 -6.71 -8.22 -4.38
CA GLY A 87 -7.12 -6.88 -4.71
C GLY A 87 -8.09 -6.79 -5.88
N LEU A 88 -8.49 -5.57 -6.21
CA LEU A 88 -9.29 -5.27 -7.39
C LEU A 88 -8.42 -5.15 -8.66
N TYR A 89 -9.08 -5.04 -9.81
CA TYR A 89 -8.40 -4.75 -11.06
C TYR A 89 -7.66 -3.41 -11.01
N VAL A 90 -6.41 -3.44 -11.46
CA VAL A 90 -5.53 -2.28 -11.59
C VAL A 90 -5.86 -1.57 -12.90
N PRO A 91 -6.30 -0.30 -12.86
CA PRO A 91 -6.61 0.47 -14.06
C PRO A 91 -5.46 0.47 -15.08
N HIS A 92 -5.78 0.35 -16.36
CA HIS A 92 -4.79 0.41 -17.44
C HIS A 92 -4.26 1.82 -17.70
N ASN A 93 -5.08 2.84 -17.43
CA ASN A 93 -4.69 4.23 -17.64
C ASN A 93 -3.72 4.68 -16.53
N PRO A 94 -2.43 4.92 -16.84
CA PRO A 94 -1.44 5.31 -15.84
C PRO A 94 -1.66 6.71 -15.27
N HIS A 95 -2.50 7.53 -15.92
CA HIS A 95 -2.84 8.87 -15.46
C HIS A 95 -3.98 8.90 -14.43
N VAL A 96 -4.65 7.76 -14.22
CA VAL A 96 -5.65 7.62 -13.15
C VAL A 96 -4.90 7.34 -11.85
N PHE A 97 -4.76 8.37 -11.00
CA PHE A 97 -4.15 8.29 -9.66
C PHE A 97 -5.07 7.60 -8.64
N GLN A 98 -5.64 6.45 -9.00
CA GLN A 98 -6.43 5.64 -8.10
C GLN A 98 -5.50 4.71 -7.30
N PRO A 99 -5.55 4.72 -5.96
CA PRO A 99 -4.78 3.79 -5.16
C PRO A 99 -5.10 2.33 -5.54
N ILE A 100 -4.08 1.49 -5.67
CA ILE A 100 -4.28 0.05 -5.87
C ILE A 100 -4.92 -0.51 -4.60
N GLU A 101 -6.07 -1.17 -4.75
CA GLU A 101 -6.74 -1.80 -3.62
C GLU A 101 -6.18 -3.20 -3.42
N TRP A 102 -5.27 -3.35 -2.45
CA TRP A 102 -4.52 -4.60 -2.23
C TRP A 102 -5.25 -5.67 -1.42
N ASN A 103 -6.27 -5.29 -0.65
CA ASN A 103 -6.84 -6.13 0.40
C ASN A 103 -8.37 -6.22 0.33
N TYR A 104 -8.94 -6.26 -0.88
CA TYR A 104 -10.40 -6.29 -1.03
C TYR A 104 -11.00 -7.59 -0.47
N LEU A 105 -10.45 -8.72 -0.87
CA LEU A 105 -10.74 -10.03 -0.28
C LEU A 105 -9.58 -10.43 0.64
N VAL A 106 -9.90 -10.88 1.85
CA VAL A 106 -8.93 -11.36 2.84
C VAL A 106 -9.40 -12.67 3.44
N ILE A 107 -8.74 -13.77 3.07
CA ILE A 107 -9.07 -15.13 3.49
C ILE A 107 -8.08 -15.60 4.54
N ASN A 108 -8.58 -16.19 5.63
CA ASN A 108 -7.73 -16.81 6.65
C ASN A 108 -7.71 -18.32 6.43
N ALA A 109 -6.69 -18.79 5.71
CA ALA A 109 -6.55 -20.19 5.31
C ALA A 109 -6.45 -21.17 6.50
N CYS A 110 -6.11 -20.70 7.71
CA CYS A 110 -6.09 -21.55 8.90
C CYS A 110 -7.45 -21.70 9.58
N LYS A 111 -8.39 -20.79 9.32
CA LYS A 111 -9.70 -20.75 9.99
C LYS A 111 -10.85 -21.21 9.10
N GLN A 112 -10.61 -21.35 7.80
CA GLN A 112 -11.63 -21.68 6.81
C GLN A 112 -11.30 -22.99 6.12
N GLY A 113 -12.34 -23.81 5.88
CA GLY A 113 -12.21 -25.03 5.09
C GLY A 113 -11.96 -24.70 3.61
N ARG A 114 -11.37 -25.65 2.88
CA ARG A 114 -11.02 -25.49 1.46
C ARG A 114 -12.25 -25.15 0.60
N GLU A 115 -13.42 -25.71 0.91
CA GLU A 115 -14.66 -25.43 0.18
C GLU A 115 -15.24 -24.04 0.46
N ASP A 116 -15.12 -23.52 1.68
CA ASP A 116 -15.54 -22.15 1.97
C ASP A 116 -14.61 -21.14 1.30
N MET A 117 -13.30 -21.40 1.36
CA MET A 117 -12.30 -20.63 0.63
C MET A 117 -12.58 -20.63 -0.87
N ARG A 118 -12.93 -21.80 -1.45
CA ARG A 118 -13.35 -21.90 -2.86
C ARG A 118 -14.54 -20.99 -3.16
N LYS A 119 -15.61 -21.04 -2.36
CA LYS A 119 -16.81 -20.22 -2.57
C LYS A 119 -16.47 -18.72 -2.55
N GLU A 120 -15.66 -18.26 -1.60
CA GLU A 120 -15.25 -16.85 -1.51
C GLU A 120 -14.40 -16.42 -2.71
N LEU A 121 -13.44 -17.26 -3.12
CA LEU A 121 -12.60 -17.00 -4.30
C LEU A 121 -13.43 -16.93 -5.58
N GLU A 122 -14.36 -17.85 -5.79
CA GLU A 122 -15.20 -17.87 -6.99
C GLU A 122 -16.20 -16.71 -7.02
N LYS A 123 -16.77 -16.36 -5.86
CA LYS A 123 -17.62 -15.17 -5.74
C LYS A 123 -16.81 -13.91 -6.10
N HIS A 124 -15.64 -13.73 -5.51
CA HIS A 124 -14.81 -12.56 -5.79
C HIS A 124 -14.37 -12.49 -7.25
N GLY A 125 -13.95 -13.61 -7.85
CA GLY A 125 -13.62 -13.70 -9.26
C GLY A 125 -14.79 -13.31 -10.17
N ARG A 126 -16.02 -13.75 -9.83
CA ARG A 126 -17.24 -13.35 -10.55
C ARG A 126 -17.52 -11.86 -10.41
N ASP A 127 -17.47 -11.33 -9.19
CA ASP A 127 -17.80 -9.94 -8.91
C ASP A 127 -16.80 -8.97 -9.58
N MET A 128 -15.52 -9.33 -9.65
CA MET A 128 -14.51 -8.60 -10.44
C MET A 128 -14.85 -8.58 -11.92
N ARG A 129 -15.21 -9.72 -12.52
CA ARG A 129 -15.59 -9.80 -13.95
C ARG A 129 -16.84 -9.00 -14.27
N MET A 130 -17.82 -8.98 -13.36
CA MET A 130 -19.05 -8.20 -13.49
C MET A 130 -18.85 -6.71 -13.17
N LYS A 131 -17.65 -6.29 -12.73
CA LYS A 131 -17.31 -4.92 -12.31
C LYS A 131 -18.26 -4.39 -11.22
N ILE A 132 -18.77 -5.27 -10.37
CA ILE A 132 -19.69 -4.94 -9.27
C ILE A 132 -18.92 -4.28 -8.11
N LEU A 133 -17.66 -4.69 -7.93
CA LEU A 133 -16.80 -4.19 -6.85
C LEU A 133 -16.31 -2.78 -7.18
N LYS A 134 -16.58 -1.82 -6.30
CA LYS A 134 -16.10 -0.44 -6.41
C LYS A 134 -15.00 -0.21 -5.38
N SER A 135 -13.96 0.49 -5.78
CA SER A 135 -12.91 0.84 -4.82
C SER A 135 -13.42 1.84 -3.81
N SER A 136 -13.10 1.62 -2.54
CA SER A 136 -13.42 2.54 -1.45
C SER A 136 -12.81 3.94 -1.63
N SER A 137 -11.69 4.05 -2.37
CA SER A 137 -10.98 5.31 -2.63
C SER A 137 -11.53 6.15 -3.78
N ALA A 138 -12.55 5.70 -4.52
CA ALA A 138 -13.06 6.41 -5.71
C ALA A 138 -14.04 7.55 -5.39
N GLN A 139 -14.32 7.82 -4.12
CA GLN A 139 -15.23 8.89 -3.71
C GLN A 139 -14.50 9.91 -2.84
N SER A 140 -13.94 10.91 -3.49
CA SER A 140 -13.92 12.25 -2.91
C SER A 140 -14.48 13.18 -3.97
N PRO A 141 -15.71 13.71 -3.79
CA PRO A 141 -16.12 14.87 -4.57
C PRO A 141 -15.06 15.93 -4.34
N ILE A 142 -14.47 16.45 -5.42
CA ILE A 142 -13.63 17.64 -5.32
C ILE A 142 -14.55 18.72 -4.77
N LYS A 143 -14.46 19.00 -3.47
CA LYS A 143 -15.21 20.07 -2.85
C LYS A 143 -14.57 21.32 -3.41
N GLU A 144 -15.16 21.86 -4.46
CA GLU A 144 -14.78 23.12 -5.08
C GLU A 144 -14.71 24.15 -3.95
N ARG A 145 -13.48 24.42 -3.50
CA ARG A 145 -13.24 25.33 -2.39
C ARG A 145 -13.48 26.71 -2.96
N THR A 146 -14.73 27.17 -2.84
CA THR A 146 -15.14 28.52 -3.23
C THR A 146 -14.11 29.49 -2.65
N ARG A 147 -13.44 30.26 -3.53
CA ARG A 147 -12.41 31.24 -3.17
C ARG A 147 -13.00 32.23 -2.16
N GLY A 148 -12.78 31.96 -0.88
CA GLY A 148 -13.01 32.94 0.18
C GLY A 148 -12.09 34.12 -0.05
N LYS A 149 -12.66 35.32 -0.16
CA LYS A 149 -11.94 36.59 -0.26
C LYS A 149 -10.99 36.72 0.93
N SER A 150 -9.69 36.58 0.69
CA SER A 150 -8.65 36.83 1.69
C SER A 150 -8.58 38.34 1.94
N LEU A 151 -9.04 38.79 3.11
CA LEU A 151 -8.80 40.15 3.59
C LEU A 151 -7.44 40.18 4.28
N SER A 152 -6.45 40.76 3.62
CA SER A 152 -5.11 41.00 4.15
C SER A 152 -5.14 42.03 5.30
N PRO A 153 -4.49 41.79 6.46
CA PRO A 153 -4.33 42.81 7.49
C PRO A 153 -3.38 43.92 7.04
N ARG A 154 -3.90 45.16 6.95
CA ARG A 154 -3.18 46.37 6.55
C ARG A 154 -2.26 46.84 7.70
N ARG A 155 -0.95 46.80 7.49
CA ARG A 155 0.08 47.44 8.35
C ARG A 155 -0.12 48.96 8.35
N ARG A 156 -0.16 49.59 9.54
CA ARG A 156 -0.06 51.06 9.72
C ARG A 156 1.39 51.45 10.05
N PRO A 157 1.93 52.55 9.50
CA PRO A 157 3.27 53.05 9.82
C PRO A 157 3.24 54.23 10.82
N GLY A 158 4.32 54.38 11.59
CA GLY A 158 4.79 55.68 12.10
C GLY A 158 4.82 55.84 13.62
N SER A 159 6.03 55.84 14.21
CA SER A 159 6.65 57.01 14.86
C SER A 159 7.80 56.59 15.82
N SER A 160 9.01 57.04 15.52
CA SER A 160 10.28 56.88 16.24
C SER A 160 10.52 58.05 17.25
N PRO A 161 11.73 58.31 17.79
CA PRO A 161 12.56 57.55 18.76
C PRO A 161 13.04 58.43 19.96
N GLN A 162 13.67 57.85 21.00
CA GLN A 162 14.66 58.43 21.97
C GLN A 162 14.48 57.77 23.37
N ARG A 163 15.42 57.71 24.33
CA ARG A 163 16.89 57.73 24.46
C ARG A 163 17.15 57.84 25.99
N ARG A 164 18.19 57.14 26.51
CA ARG A 164 18.94 57.35 27.79
C ARG A 164 18.34 56.79 29.12
N GLN A 165 19.06 55.87 29.79
CA GLN A 165 19.97 56.05 30.97
C GLN A 165 19.21 55.87 32.30
N HIS A 166 19.71 55.40 33.46
CA HIS A 166 20.92 54.71 33.96
C HIS A 166 20.59 54.41 35.47
N VAL A 167 21.11 53.32 36.05
CA VAL A 167 21.28 53.01 37.50
C VAL A 167 20.06 52.87 38.44
N HIS A 168 19.88 51.66 38.99
CA HIS A 168 19.85 51.48 40.44
C HIS A 168 20.49 50.14 40.83
N ARG A 169 21.34 50.20 41.87
CA ARG A 169 22.16 49.12 42.41
C ARG A 169 21.37 48.24 43.40
N ARG A 170 21.77 46.95 43.46
CA ARG A 170 22.22 46.21 44.67
C ARG A 170 21.37 45.01 45.18
N ASP A 171 22.08 43.87 45.20
CA ASP A 171 22.08 42.66 46.07
C ASP A 171 20.78 41.88 46.37
N LYS A 172 20.70 40.64 45.84
CA LYS A 172 20.81 39.37 46.61
C LYS A 172 20.56 38.14 45.71
N SER A 173 21.52 37.22 45.68
CA SER A 173 21.36 35.80 45.29
C SER A 173 21.10 34.96 46.56
N PRO A 174 20.66 33.68 46.55
CA PRO A 174 20.99 32.66 45.52
C PRO A 174 19.95 31.55 45.21
N ALA A 175 20.40 30.66 44.31
CA ALA A 175 20.07 29.24 44.12
C ALA A 175 18.99 28.86 43.09
N ALA A 176 19.41 28.24 41.97
CA ALA A 176 19.16 26.81 41.71
C ALA A 176 19.73 26.35 40.34
N LEU A 177 20.65 25.39 40.42
CA LEU A 177 20.76 24.13 39.65
C LEU A 177 20.72 24.15 38.11
N ASP A 178 21.94 24.04 37.60
CA ASP A 178 22.48 23.00 36.72
C ASP A 178 22.07 22.88 35.24
N ARG A 179 23.14 22.78 34.45
CA ARG A 179 23.20 22.86 32.99
C ARG A 179 23.00 21.48 32.39
N LYS A 180 22.26 21.43 31.28
CA LYS A 180 22.25 20.30 30.35
C LYS A 180 23.01 20.72 29.07
N PRO A 181 24.08 20.04 28.64
CA PRO A 181 24.62 20.23 27.31
C PRO A 181 23.90 19.35 26.28
N ALA A 182 23.80 19.91 25.08
CA ALA A 182 23.27 19.30 23.87
C ALA A 182 24.26 18.28 23.28
N GLU A 183 23.77 17.20 22.71
CA GLU A 183 24.47 16.49 21.64
C GLU A 183 23.53 16.14 20.49
N LEU A 184 24.03 16.48 19.29
CA LEU A 184 23.52 16.10 17.98
C LEU A 184 23.58 14.57 17.81
N SER A 185 22.54 13.99 17.21
CA SER A 185 22.75 12.85 16.31
C SER A 185 21.99 13.09 15.01
N THR A 186 22.76 13.57 14.04
CA THR A 186 22.50 13.47 12.62
C THR A 186 22.66 12.00 12.20
N LEU A 187 21.66 11.42 11.54
CA LEU A 187 21.75 10.98 10.14
C LEU A 187 20.53 10.11 9.80
N ASN A 188 19.71 10.70 8.96
CA ASN A 188 18.67 10.09 8.15
C ASN A 188 19.35 9.52 6.90
N ASP A 189 19.41 8.20 6.78
CA ASP A 189 19.64 7.51 5.50
C ASP A 189 18.40 6.65 5.23
N GLY A 190 17.57 6.91 4.21
CA GLY A 190 17.96 7.38 2.88
C GLY A 190 17.81 6.27 1.84
N TYR A 191 16.77 5.42 1.92
CA TYR A 191 16.46 4.50 0.85
C TYR A 191 15.82 5.26 -0.33
N GLN A 192 16.66 5.77 -1.24
CA GLN A 192 16.24 6.21 -2.57
C GLN A 192 16.52 5.10 -3.59
N ILE A 193 15.45 4.59 -4.20
CA ILE A 193 15.50 3.75 -5.40
C ILE A 193 15.64 4.70 -6.59
N ARG A 194 16.73 4.57 -7.36
CA ARG A 194 16.88 5.25 -8.65
C ARG A 194 16.20 4.42 -9.75
N ILE A 195 15.48 5.14 -10.63
CA ILE A 195 14.86 4.64 -11.86
C ILE A 195 15.92 4.61 -12.95
#